data_AF-A0A6G3XVE0-F1
#
_entry.id   AF-A0A6G3XVE0-F1
#
_cell.length_a   1.000
_cell.length_b   1.000
_cell.length_c   1.000
_cell.angle_alpha   90.00
_cell.angle_beta   90.00
_cell.angle_gamma   90.00
#
_symmetry.space_group_name_H-M   'P 1'
#
loop_
_entity.id
_entity.type
_entity.pdbx_description
1 polymer ?
#
loop_
_entity_poly.entity_id
_entity_poly.type
_entity_poly.pdbx_seq_one_letter_code
_entity_poly.pdbx_strand_id
1 'polypeptide(L)'
;MTLAPQQLHGHGPLTTGAEEIVEEIWERLGRVEQRVREAVAARRAVDPDPDDPYRGQYLTPEGAARILETRDAFTPVPAYEDGAVPDAPTGSRLGRLAEHFGLAPPDVELLLVAMAPDIDTRFERLYGYLNDDLTRRRPTIGLALELCGLPAAGSGRFRF
;
A
#
# COMPACT_ATOMS: atom_id res chain seq x y z
N MET A 1 -21.01 -37.67 51.82
CA MET A 1 -21.13 -37.98 50.38
C MET A 1 -21.09 -36.64 49.66
N THR A 2 -19.88 -36.25 49.26
CA THR A 2 -19.51 -34.90 48.81
C THR A 2 -19.75 -34.77 47.31
N LEU A 3 -20.61 -33.85 46.88
CA LEU A 3 -20.69 -33.41 45.49
C LEU A 3 -19.99 -32.06 45.37
N ALA A 4 -18.88 -32.05 44.64
CA ALA A 4 -18.09 -30.87 44.35
C ALA A 4 -18.83 -29.92 43.38
N PRO A 5 -18.67 -28.60 43.51
CA PRO A 5 -19.18 -27.64 42.53
C PRO A 5 -18.38 -27.76 41.24
N GLN A 6 -19.09 -27.82 40.12
CA GLN A 6 -18.53 -27.82 38.76
C GLN A 6 -17.79 -26.50 38.53
N GLN A 7 -16.50 -26.58 38.23
CA GLN A 7 -15.71 -25.43 37.81
C GLN A 7 -16.15 -24.98 36.42
N LEU A 8 -16.86 -23.85 36.38
CA LEU A 8 -16.98 -23.00 35.20
C LEU A 8 -15.56 -22.55 34.82
N HIS A 9 -14.97 -23.19 33.80
CA HIS A 9 -13.76 -22.69 33.17
C HIS A 9 -14.07 -21.34 32.55
N GLY A 10 -13.57 -20.27 33.19
CA GLY A 10 -13.64 -18.93 32.66
C GLY A 10 -12.89 -18.85 31.34
N HIS A 11 -13.60 -18.48 30.27
CA HIS A 11 -12.97 -17.88 29.10
C HIS A 11 -12.46 -16.50 29.50
N GLY A 12 -11.14 -16.38 29.71
CA GLY A 12 -10.47 -15.09 29.81
C GLY A 12 -10.72 -14.23 28.55
N PRO A 13 -10.60 -12.91 28.66
CA PRO A 13 -11.13 -12.00 27.65
C PRO A 13 -10.35 -12.12 26.33
N LEU A 14 -11.05 -12.50 25.26
CA LEU A 14 -10.53 -12.52 23.88
C LEU A 14 -10.35 -11.10 23.28
N THR A 15 -10.69 -10.05 24.04
CA THR A 15 -10.78 -8.66 23.56
C THR A 15 -9.43 -7.97 23.42
N THR A 16 -8.49 -8.21 24.35
CA THR A 16 -7.18 -7.53 24.33
C THR A 16 -6.41 -7.81 23.04
N GLY A 17 -6.40 -9.07 22.58
CA GLY A 17 -5.74 -9.41 21.33
C GLY A 17 -6.42 -8.80 20.10
N ALA A 18 -7.75 -8.64 20.09
CA ALA A 18 -8.49 -8.03 18.99
C ALA A 18 -8.20 -6.53 18.84
N GLU A 19 -8.11 -5.82 19.97
CA GLU A 19 -7.79 -4.39 20.04
C GLU A 19 -6.35 -4.14 19.56
N GLU A 20 -5.39 -4.93 20.03
CA GLU A 20 -3.97 -4.85 19.60
C GLU A 20 -3.80 -5.04 18.07
N ILE A 21 -4.58 -5.93 17.46
CA ILE A 21 -4.53 -6.17 16.00
C ILE A 21 -5.10 -5.00 15.22
N VAL A 22 -6.22 -4.46 15.70
CA VAL A 22 -6.86 -3.32 15.05
C VAL A 22 -5.91 -2.13 15.10
N GLU A 23 -5.26 -1.89 16.25
CA GLU A 23 -4.22 -0.86 16.39
C GLU A 23 -3.02 -1.07 15.46
N GLU A 24 -2.49 -2.30 15.37
CA GLU A 24 -1.39 -2.64 14.45
C GLU A 24 -1.75 -2.35 12.98
N ILE A 25 -2.95 -2.77 12.54
CA ILE A 25 -3.42 -2.55 11.18
C ILE A 25 -3.61 -1.05 10.91
N TRP A 26 -4.18 -0.31 11.86
CA TRP A 26 -4.35 1.15 11.71
C TRP A 26 -3.02 1.89 11.66
N GLU A 27 -2.02 1.48 12.46
CA GLU A 27 -0.68 2.07 12.40
C GLU A 27 -0.05 1.85 11.02
N ARG A 28 -0.13 0.61 10.50
CA ARG A 28 0.37 0.24 9.17
C ARG A 28 -0.35 0.99 8.05
N LEU A 29 -1.68 1.12 8.13
CA LEU A 29 -2.46 1.94 7.19
C LEU A 29 -2.13 3.42 7.29
N GLY A 30 -1.81 3.94 8.47
CA GLY A 30 -1.30 5.30 8.64
C GLY A 30 0.00 5.52 7.87
N ARG A 31 0.89 4.51 7.82
CA ARG A 31 2.10 4.55 6.98
C ARG A 31 1.77 4.51 5.49
N VAL A 32 0.73 3.78 5.06
CA VAL A 32 0.25 3.82 3.67
C VAL A 32 -0.27 5.21 3.33
N GLU A 33 -1.07 5.82 4.20
CA GLU A 33 -1.59 7.18 4.03
C GLU A 33 -0.45 8.20 3.88
N GLN A 34 0.58 8.10 4.71
CA GLN A 34 1.74 9.00 4.65
C GLN A 34 2.46 8.92 3.30
N ARG A 35 2.70 7.70 2.80
CA ARG A 35 3.32 7.48 1.47
C ARG A 35 2.45 8.01 0.33
N VAL A 36 1.13 7.86 0.45
CA VAL A 36 0.17 8.46 -0.50
C VAL A 36 0.24 9.99 -0.48
N ARG A 37 0.33 10.61 0.70
CA ARG A 37 0.47 12.08 0.82
C ARG A 37 1.76 12.57 0.17
N GLU A 38 2.86 11.87 0.37
CA GLU A 38 4.15 12.16 -0.27
C GLU A 38 4.05 12.04 -1.79
N ALA A 39 3.44 10.96 -2.30
CA ALA A 39 3.23 10.76 -3.74
C ALA A 39 2.31 11.82 -4.38
N VAL A 40 1.27 12.27 -3.67
CA VAL A 40 0.40 13.37 -4.11
C VAL A 40 1.16 14.69 -4.13
N ALA A 41 1.93 14.99 -3.09
CA ALA A 41 2.73 16.20 -3.01
C ALA A 41 3.80 16.23 -4.12
N ALA A 42 4.46 15.11 -4.39
CA ALA A 42 5.44 14.97 -5.46
C ALA A 42 4.81 15.23 -6.83
N ARG A 43 3.64 14.64 -7.13
CA ARG A 43 2.91 14.91 -8.38
C ARG A 43 2.51 16.38 -8.49
N ARG A 44 1.97 16.98 -7.43
CA ARG A 44 1.56 18.39 -7.42
C ARG A 44 2.72 19.36 -7.64
N ALA A 45 3.93 19.02 -7.22
CA ALA A 45 5.10 19.89 -7.39
C ALA A 45 5.57 20.00 -8.84
N VAL A 46 5.29 19.00 -9.68
CA VAL A 46 5.70 18.95 -11.09
C VAL A 46 4.54 19.16 -12.06
N ASP A 47 3.29 19.14 -11.56
CA ASP A 47 2.09 19.31 -12.39
C ASP A 47 1.90 20.77 -12.79
N PRO A 48 1.92 21.11 -14.09
CA PRO A 48 1.64 22.46 -14.56
C PRO A 48 0.17 22.88 -14.39
N ASP A 49 -0.76 21.93 -14.22
CA ASP A 49 -2.19 22.21 -14.05
C ASP A 49 -2.85 21.29 -12.99
N PRO A 50 -2.51 21.47 -11.71
CA PRO A 50 -2.95 20.58 -10.63
C PRO A 50 -4.46 20.62 -10.33
N ASP A 51 -5.16 21.65 -10.83
CA ASP A 51 -6.58 21.86 -10.60
C ASP A 51 -7.41 21.65 -11.89
N ASP A 52 -6.85 21.04 -12.94
CA ASP A 52 -7.55 20.73 -14.20
C ASP A 52 -8.77 19.83 -13.92
N PRO A 53 -10.02 20.30 -14.19
CA PRO A 53 -11.23 19.51 -13.99
C PRO A 53 -11.35 18.28 -14.91
N TYR A 54 -10.54 18.22 -15.98
CA TYR A 54 -10.53 17.12 -16.96
C TYR A 54 -9.31 16.18 -16.81
N ARG A 55 -8.54 16.32 -15.73
CA ARG A 55 -7.37 15.48 -15.44
C ARG A 55 -7.71 13.99 -15.54
N GLY A 56 -6.90 13.24 -16.29
CA GLY A 56 -7.08 11.82 -16.56
C GLY A 56 -8.23 11.44 -17.53
N GLN A 57 -8.98 12.41 -18.06
CA GLN A 57 -10.05 12.15 -19.05
C GLN A 57 -9.57 12.32 -20.49
N TYR A 58 -8.60 13.21 -20.72
CA TYR A 58 -8.05 13.50 -22.04
C TYR A 58 -6.53 13.65 -21.97
N LEU A 59 -5.83 13.04 -22.94
CA LEU A 59 -4.40 13.22 -23.11
C LEU A 59 -4.15 14.15 -24.30
N THR A 60 -3.59 15.34 -24.04
CA THR A 60 -3.21 16.29 -25.09
C THR A 60 -1.87 15.88 -25.73
N PRO A 61 -1.57 16.32 -26.97
CA PRO A 61 -0.26 16.09 -27.58
C PRO A 61 0.91 16.60 -26.73
N GLU A 62 0.75 17.75 -26.08
CA GLU A 62 1.74 18.34 -25.18
C GLU A 62 1.88 17.50 -23.90
N GLY A 63 0.78 17.00 -23.36
CA GLY A 63 0.78 16.06 -22.23
C GLY A 63 1.49 14.76 -22.57
N ALA A 64 1.24 14.20 -23.76
CA ALA A 64 1.94 13.02 -24.25
C ALA A 64 3.45 13.26 -24.43
N ALA A 65 3.85 14.41 -24.97
CA ALA A 65 5.26 14.78 -25.10
C ALA A 65 5.97 14.85 -23.75
N ARG A 66 5.34 15.44 -22.72
CA ARG A 66 5.89 15.48 -21.35
C ARG A 66 6.07 14.09 -20.74
N ILE A 67 5.11 13.18 -20.95
CA ILE A 67 5.23 11.79 -20.50
C ILE A 67 6.45 11.12 -21.14
N LEU A 68 6.68 11.35 -22.44
CA LEU A 68 7.85 10.80 -23.15
C LEU A 68 9.18 11.42 -22.69
N GLU A 69 9.18 12.68 -22.25
CA GLU A 69 10.36 13.35 -21.68
C GLU A 69 10.71 12.84 -20.28
N THR A 70 9.75 12.27 -19.55
CA THR A 70 9.93 11.70 -18.22
C THR A 70 10.73 10.38 -18.33
N ARG A 71 12.05 10.46 -18.07
CA ARG A 71 13.01 9.36 -18.27
C ARG A 71 12.94 8.22 -17.23
N ASP A 72 11.99 8.27 -16.28
CA ASP A 72 12.05 7.42 -15.08
C ASP A 72 11.50 5.99 -15.27
N ALA A 73 10.81 5.68 -16.36
CA ALA A 73 10.21 4.36 -16.55
C ALA A 73 11.24 3.22 -16.73
N PHE A 74 12.52 3.55 -16.97
CA PHE A 74 13.58 2.58 -17.29
C PHE A 74 14.85 2.72 -16.44
N THR A 75 14.82 3.53 -15.38
CA THR A 75 15.97 3.69 -14.47
C THR A 75 16.34 2.32 -13.87
N PRO A 76 17.64 1.98 -13.75
CA PRO A 76 18.05 0.68 -13.21
C PRO A 76 17.35 0.40 -11.88
N VAL A 77 16.80 -0.81 -11.75
CA VAL A 77 16.32 -1.35 -10.47
C VAL A 77 17.48 -1.15 -9.49
N PRO A 78 17.33 -0.33 -8.44
CA PRO A 78 18.30 -0.34 -7.35
C PRO A 78 18.44 -1.80 -6.91
N ALA A 79 19.65 -2.24 -6.55
CA ALA A 79 19.74 -3.48 -5.80
C ALA A 79 18.71 -3.39 -4.69
N TYR A 80 17.97 -4.48 -4.45
CA TYR A 80 17.12 -4.63 -3.27
C TYR A 80 18.08 -4.49 -2.08
N GLU A 81 18.40 -3.26 -1.67
CA GLU A 81 18.89 -2.98 -0.35
C GLU A 81 17.67 -3.27 0.50
N ASP A 82 17.85 -4.12 1.51
CA ASP A 82 16.88 -4.43 2.56
C ASP A 82 16.58 -3.14 3.34
N GLY A 83 15.99 -2.15 2.67
CA GLY A 83 15.54 -0.89 3.23
C GLY A 83 14.46 -1.30 4.20
N ALA A 84 14.83 -1.30 5.48
CA ALA A 84 14.14 -1.95 6.57
C ALA A 84 12.63 -1.67 6.52
N VAL A 85 11.90 -2.55 5.84
CA VAL A 85 10.49 -2.74 6.09
C VAL A 85 10.48 -3.30 7.50
N PRO A 86 10.00 -2.56 8.50
CA PRO A 86 10.05 -3.06 9.86
C PRO A 86 9.25 -4.35 9.89
N ASP A 87 9.90 -5.45 10.29
CA ASP A 87 9.24 -6.72 10.48
C ASP A 87 8.01 -6.52 11.36
N ALA A 88 6.93 -7.24 11.04
CA ALA A 88 5.80 -7.32 11.95
C ALA A 88 6.31 -7.88 13.29
N PRO A 89 5.86 -7.37 14.44
CA PRO A 89 6.26 -7.92 15.73
C PRO A 89 6.02 -9.42 15.76
N THR A 90 7.03 -10.21 16.14
CA THR A 90 6.93 -11.67 16.20
C THR A 90 5.72 -12.07 17.06
N GLY A 91 4.77 -12.79 16.46
CA GLY A 91 3.54 -13.22 17.14
C GLY A 91 2.30 -12.34 16.92
N SER A 92 2.38 -11.23 16.18
CA SER A 92 1.19 -10.45 15.78
C SER A 92 0.28 -11.24 14.82
N ARG A 93 -1.00 -10.86 14.65
CA ARG A 93 -1.86 -11.57 13.66
C ARG A 93 -1.38 -11.36 12.24
N LEU A 94 -0.87 -10.17 11.93
CA LEU A 94 -0.29 -9.89 10.63
C LEU A 94 1.00 -10.69 10.41
N GLY A 95 1.84 -10.82 11.45
CA GLY A 95 3.02 -11.69 11.42
C GLY A 95 2.65 -13.15 11.18
N ARG A 96 1.65 -13.69 11.90
CA ARG A 96 1.16 -15.06 11.67
C ARG A 96 0.55 -15.26 10.28
N LEU A 97 -0.14 -14.25 9.74
CA LEU A 97 -0.64 -14.27 8.36
C LEU A 97 0.53 -14.35 7.37
N ALA A 98 1.53 -13.49 7.54
CA ALA A 98 2.71 -13.47 6.70
C ALA A 98 3.45 -14.81 6.73
N GLU A 99 3.67 -15.38 7.92
CA GLU A 99 4.27 -16.71 8.09
C GLU A 99 3.45 -17.81 7.42
N HIS A 100 2.13 -17.82 7.61
CA HIS A 100 1.25 -18.87 7.06
C HIS A 100 1.18 -18.85 5.54
N PHE A 101 1.21 -17.66 4.93
CA PHE A 101 1.13 -17.47 3.48
C PHE A 101 2.50 -17.32 2.81
N GLY A 102 3.60 -17.36 3.58
CA GLY A 102 4.96 -17.18 3.05
C GLY A 102 5.21 -15.80 2.46
N LEU A 103 4.58 -14.75 3.02
CA LEU A 103 4.73 -13.38 2.54
C LEU A 103 6.06 -12.80 3.01
N ALA A 104 6.85 -12.29 2.06
CA ALA A 104 8.01 -11.49 2.39
C ALA A 104 7.57 -10.11 2.93
N PRO A 105 8.43 -9.36 3.64
CA PRO A 105 8.08 -8.04 4.16
C PRO A 105 7.48 -7.08 3.10
N PRO A 106 7.97 -7.02 1.84
CA PRO A 106 7.35 -6.21 0.80
C PRO A 106 5.94 -6.67 0.41
N ASP A 107 5.66 -7.98 0.47
CA ASP A 107 4.35 -8.53 0.10
C ASP A 107 3.26 -8.09 1.10
N VAL A 108 3.63 -7.94 2.37
CA VAL A 108 2.74 -7.41 3.41
C VAL A 108 2.39 -5.95 3.15
N GLU A 109 3.38 -5.13 2.74
CA GLU A 109 3.14 -3.73 2.40
C GLU A 109 2.29 -3.61 1.12
N LEU A 110 2.52 -4.45 0.11
CA LEU A 110 1.68 -4.53 -1.09
C LEU A 110 0.25 -4.94 -0.75
N LEU A 111 0.07 -5.90 0.17
CA LEU A 111 -1.25 -6.31 0.67
C LEU A 111 -1.98 -5.14 1.33
N LEU A 112 -1.30 -4.38 2.20
CA LEU A 112 -1.88 -3.21 2.86
C LEU A 112 -2.29 -2.12 1.86
N VAL A 113 -1.45 -1.84 0.87
CA VAL A 113 -1.78 -0.90 -0.23
C VAL A 113 -2.99 -1.38 -1.04
N ALA A 114 -3.09 -2.68 -1.33
CA ALA A 114 -4.22 -3.24 -2.07
C ALA A 114 -5.55 -3.19 -1.29
N MET A 115 -5.50 -3.39 0.03
CA MET A 115 -6.66 -3.39 0.92
C MET A 115 -7.11 -2.00 1.37
N ALA A 116 -6.24 -0.99 1.37
CA ALA A 116 -6.55 0.37 1.81
C ALA A 116 -7.90 0.93 1.29
N PRO A 117 -8.27 0.81 -0.01
CA PRO A 117 -9.57 1.29 -0.51
C PRO A 117 -10.78 0.53 0.02
N ASP A 118 -10.63 -0.73 0.44
CA ASP A 118 -11.71 -1.50 1.08
C ASP A 118 -11.95 -1.05 2.52
N ILE A 119 -10.92 -0.50 3.17
CA ILE A 119 -10.96 -0.06 4.57
C ILE A 119 -11.39 1.40 4.66
N ASP A 120 -10.90 2.24 3.74
CA ASP A 120 -11.25 3.64 3.66
C ASP A 120 -11.38 4.10 2.20
N THR A 121 -12.61 4.43 1.81
CA THR A 121 -12.97 4.89 0.45
C THR A 121 -12.22 6.14 -0.02
N ARG A 122 -11.58 6.91 0.88
CA ARG A 122 -10.71 8.03 0.47
C ARG A 122 -9.55 7.56 -0.39
N PHE A 123 -9.03 6.35 -0.15
CA PHE A 123 -7.96 5.77 -0.97
C PHE A 123 -8.40 5.51 -2.41
N GLU A 124 -9.68 5.20 -2.67
CA GLU A 124 -10.17 5.02 -4.05
C GLU A 124 -9.93 6.27 -4.90
N ARG A 125 -10.25 7.45 -4.33
CA ARG A 125 -10.08 8.74 -5.01
C ARG A 125 -8.62 9.14 -5.13
N LEU A 126 -7.84 8.92 -4.08
CA LEU A 126 -6.41 9.21 -4.08
C LEU A 126 -5.67 8.33 -5.10
N TYR A 127 -6.01 7.04 -5.19
CA TYR A 127 -5.43 6.15 -6.21
C TYR A 127 -5.86 6.54 -7.61
N GLY A 128 -7.12 6.95 -7.82
CA GLY A 128 -7.55 7.50 -9.10
C GLY A 128 -6.73 8.72 -9.51
N TYR A 129 -6.50 9.65 -8.58
CA TYR A 129 -5.65 10.82 -8.79
C TYR A 129 -4.20 10.44 -9.11
N LEU A 130 -3.60 9.53 -8.32
CA LEU A 130 -2.21 9.11 -8.50
C LEU A 130 -1.99 8.31 -9.81
N ASN A 131 -3.02 7.58 -10.27
CA ASN A 131 -3.02 6.87 -11.55
C ASN A 131 -3.36 7.78 -12.75
N ASP A 132 -3.70 9.05 -12.51
CA ASP A 132 -4.26 9.94 -13.53
C ASP A 132 -5.49 9.36 -14.23
N ASP A 133 -6.34 8.66 -13.48
CA ASP A 133 -7.56 8.04 -13.97
C ASP A 133 -8.53 7.83 -12.81
N LEU A 134 -9.49 8.75 -12.65
CA LEU A 134 -10.48 8.70 -11.56
C LEU A 134 -11.42 7.49 -11.63
N THR A 135 -11.43 6.75 -12.75
CA THR A 135 -12.19 5.49 -12.85
C THR A 135 -11.46 4.33 -12.17
N ARG A 136 -10.14 4.46 -11.93
CA ARG A 136 -9.32 3.46 -11.23
C ARG A 136 -9.32 3.66 -9.72
N ARG A 137 -10.18 2.90 -9.06
CA ARG A 137 -10.32 2.87 -7.59
C ARG A 137 -9.30 1.97 -6.87
N ARG A 138 -8.45 1.29 -7.63
CA ARG A 138 -7.46 0.32 -7.13
C ARG A 138 -6.06 0.76 -7.53
N PRO A 139 -5.03 0.39 -6.74
CA PRO A 139 -3.67 0.67 -7.15
C PRO A 139 -3.32 -0.16 -8.40
N THR A 140 -2.64 0.46 -9.36
CA THR A 140 -1.94 -0.31 -10.39
C THR A 140 -0.71 -0.97 -9.77
N ILE A 141 -0.12 -1.97 -10.44
CA ILE A 141 1.15 -2.56 -9.97
C ILE A 141 2.23 -1.48 -9.86
N GLY A 142 2.33 -0.58 -10.84
CA GLY A 142 3.27 0.54 -10.80
C GLY A 142 3.07 1.44 -9.59
N LEU A 143 1.83 1.83 -9.30
CA LEU A 143 1.51 2.64 -8.12
C LEU A 143 1.78 1.89 -6.80
N ALA A 144 1.46 0.60 -6.73
CA ALA A 144 1.71 -0.19 -5.53
C ALA A 144 3.21 -0.32 -5.24
N LEU A 145 4.01 -0.54 -6.28
CA LEU A 145 5.47 -0.57 -6.16
C LEU A 145 6.00 0.81 -5.76
N GLU A 146 5.58 1.88 -6.44
CA GLU A 146 5.94 3.26 -6.08
C GLU A 146 5.66 3.58 -4.60
N LEU A 147 4.44 3.28 -4.14
CA LEU A 147 4.04 3.50 -2.75
C LEU A 147 4.80 2.60 -1.77
N CYS A 148 5.36 1.48 -2.21
CA CYS A 148 6.25 0.64 -1.38
C CYS A 148 7.73 1.05 -1.49
N GLY A 149 8.07 2.09 -2.25
CA GLY A 149 9.45 2.46 -2.53
C GLY A 149 10.18 1.45 -3.43
N LEU A 150 9.41 0.61 -4.13
CA LEU A 150 9.92 -0.43 -5.02
C LEU A 150 9.95 0.06 -6.47
N PRO A 151 10.93 -0.39 -7.28
CA PRO A 151 11.05 0.01 -8.67
C PRO A 151 9.90 -0.55 -9.52
N ALA A 152 9.21 0.33 -10.25
CA ALA A 152 7.99 0.01 -11.01
C ALA A 152 8.23 -0.90 -12.24
N ALA A 153 9.43 -0.89 -12.82
CA ALA A 153 9.88 -1.84 -13.84
C ALA A 153 11.41 -1.73 -14.03
N GLY A 154 12.08 -2.88 -14.15
CA GLY A 154 13.49 -2.92 -14.54
C GLY A 154 13.67 -3.09 -16.05
N SER A 155 14.70 -2.47 -16.60
CA SER A 155 15.16 -2.63 -17.99
C SER A 155 15.31 -4.10 -18.45
N GLY A 156 15.46 -5.05 -17.51
CA GLY A 156 15.59 -6.48 -17.81
C GLY A 156 14.35 -7.21 -18.33
N ARG A 157 13.16 -6.60 -18.35
CA ARG A 157 11.89 -7.27 -18.71
C ARG A 157 11.42 -7.07 -20.15
N PHE A 158 12.08 -6.22 -20.93
CA PHE A 158 11.72 -5.93 -22.32
C PHE A 158 12.79 -6.40 -23.33
N ARG A 159 13.52 -7.48 -23.01
CA ARG A 159 14.34 -8.18 -24.01
C ARG A 159 13.42 -9.11 -24.82
N PHE A 160 12.97 -8.62 -25.97
CA PHE A 160 12.49 -9.43 -27.08
C PHE A 160 13.54 -9.42 -28.20
#